data_AF-A0A660ZPF3-F1
#
_entry.id   AF-A0A660ZPF3-F1
#
_cell.length_a   1.000
_cell.length_b   1.000
_cell.length_c   1.000
_cell.angle_alpha   90.00
_cell.angle_beta   90.00
_cell.angle_gamma   90.00
#
_symmetry.space_group_name_H-M   'P 1'
#
loop_
_entity.id
_entity.type
_entity.pdbx_description
1 polymer ?
#
loop_
_entity_poly.entity_id
_entity_poly.type
_entity_poly.pdbx_seq_one_letter_code
_entity_poly.pdbx_strand_id
1 'polypeptide(L)' 'MSEPRPRLTETRITEPGDERSLRPQRLEDFVGQERVKKQLRLFLDAALQRGEVLDHVLFYGPPGM' A
#
# COMPACT_ATOMS: atom_id res chain seq x y z
N MET A 1 -21.80 42.89 8.11
CA MET A 1 -20.42 42.44 7.89
C MET A 1 -20.32 41.03 8.46
N SER A 2 -20.30 40.01 7.61
CA SER A 2 -20.10 38.60 7.99
C SER A 2 -18.81 38.17 7.31
N GLU A 3 -17.75 37.96 8.08
CA GLU A 3 -16.48 37.47 7.55
C GLU A 3 -16.64 36.00 7.10
N PRO A 4 -16.20 35.62 5.89
CA PRO A 4 -16.25 34.24 5.46
C PRO A 4 -15.16 33.44 6.20
N ARG A 5 -15.58 32.36 6.86
CA ARG A 5 -14.68 31.42 7.54
C ARG A 5 -13.64 30.86 6.56
N PRO A 6 -12.35 30.75 6.94
CA PRO A 6 -11.34 30.17 6.05
C PRO A 6 -11.68 28.71 5.76
N ARG A 7 -11.72 28.34 4.47
CA ARG A 7 -11.89 26.94 4.07
C ARG A 7 -10.64 26.17 4.45
N LEU A 8 -10.78 25.11 5.25
CA LEU A 8 -9.74 24.10 5.50
C LEU A 8 -9.52 23.29 4.21
N THR A 9 -8.87 23.87 3.20
CA THR A 9 -8.35 23.09 2.06
C THR A 9 -7.19 23.82 1.39
N GLU A 10 -6.21 24.24 2.18
CA GLU A 10 -4.86 24.42 1.64
C GLU A 10 -4.18 23.04 1.72
N THR A 11 -4.46 22.18 0.73
CA THR A 11 -3.61 21.00 0.51
C THR A 11 -2.25 21.51 0.07
N ARG A 12 -1.32 21.67 1.02
CA ARG A 12 0.10 21.74 0.71
C ARG A 12 0.46 20.42 0.05
N ILE A 13 0.65 20.44 -1.26
CA ILE A 13 1.31 19.35 -1.97
C ILE A 13 2.77 19.41 -1.51
N THR A 14 3.12 18.65 -0.48
CA THR A 14 4.50 18.42 -0.09
C THR A 14 5.20 17.73 -1.26
N GLU A 15 6.43 18.14 -1.54
CA GLU A 15 7.22 17.72 -2.70
C GLU A 15 7.24 16.19 -2.90
N PRO A 16 7.41 15.68 -4.13
CA PRO A 16 7.32 14.24 -4.48
C PRO A 16 8.26 13.28 -3.73
N GLY A 17 9.04 13.76 -2.75
CA GLY A 17 9.83 12.96 -1.82
C GLY A 17 9.01 12.29 -0.71
N ASP A 18 7.94 12.91 -0.20
CA ASP A 18 7.20 12.38 0.97
C ASP A 18 6.20 11.27 0.61
N GLU A 19 5.66 11.25 -0.62
CA GLU A 19 4.78 10.17 -1.08
C GLU A 19 5.47 8.79 -1.11
N ARG A 20 6.80 8.77 -1.31
CA ARG A 20 7.58 7.52 -1.31
C ARG A 20 7.56 6.84 0.06
N SER A 21 7.42 7.61 1.14
CA SER A 21 7.37 7.05 2.49
C SER A 21 6.04 6.37 2.81
N LEU A 22 4.97 6.72 2.08
CA LEU A 22 3.62 6.18 2.30
C LEU A 22 3.31 4.94 1.45
N ARG A 23 4.05 4.71 0.35
CA ARG A 23 3.90 3.53 -0.50
C ARG A 23 5.07 2.56 -0.29
N PRO A 24 4.88 1.50 0.50
CA PRO A 24 5.94 0.53 0.78
C PRO A 24 6.52 -0.04 -0.52
N GLN A 25 7.85 -0.06 -0.62
CA GLN A 25 8.57 -0.59 -1.79
C GLN A 25 8.76 -2.10 -1.68
N ARG A 26 8.86 -2.61 -0.45
CA ARG A 26 9.04 -4.02 -0.17
C ARG A 26 7.82 -4.55 0.60
N LEU A 27 7.54 -5.83 0.43
CA LEU A 27 6.45 -6.50 1.16
C LEU A 27 6.64 -6.41 2.69
N GLU A 28 7.88 -6.34 3.17
CA GLU A 28 8.22 -6.16 4.58
C GLU A 28 7.89 -4.77 5.13
N ASP A 29 7.89 -3.73 4.28
CA ASP A 29 7.56 -2.36 4.67
C ASP A 29 6.04 -2.14 4.80
N PHE A 30 5.23 -3.10 4.33
CA PHE A 30 3.78 -3.01 4.38
C PHE A 30 3.29 -3.25 5.82
N VAL A 31 2.64 -2.23 6.40
CA VAL A 31 2.14 -2.28 7.77
C VAL A 31 0.78 -2.97 7.83
N GLY A 32 0.65 -3.97 8.72
CA GLY A 32 -0.58 -4.76 8.89
C GLY A 32 -0.71 -5.92 7.90
N GLN A 33 -1.89 -6.55 7.88
CA GLN A 33 -2.20 -7.70 7.02
C GLN A 33 -1.18 -8.86 7.12
N GLU A 34 -0.65 -9.15 8.31
CA GLU A 34 0.42 -10.15 8.53
C GLU A 34 0.13 -11.52 7.90
N ARG A 35 -1.11 -11.98 8.00
CA ARG A 35 -1.54 -13.24 7.40
C ARG A 35 -1.43 -13.22 5.87
N VAL A 36 -1.89 -12.15 5.23
CA VAL A 36 -1.84 -11.99 3.77
C VAL A 36 -0.40 -11.88 3.31
N LYS A 37 0.42 -11.05 3.99
CA LYS A 37 1.86 -10.92 3.70
C LYS A 37 2.57 -12.28 3.77
N LYS A 38 2.29 -13.08 4.81
CA LYS A 38 2.89 -14.42 4.98
C LYS A 38 2.48 -15.38 3.86
N GLN A 39 1.20 -15.40 3.49
CA GLN A 39 0.72 -16.24 2.39
C GLN A 39 1.34 -15.83 1.05
N LEU A 40 1.37 -14.52 0.76
CA LEU A 40 1.98 -14.00 -0.46
C LEU A 40 3.47 -14.32 -0.52
N ARG A 41 4.20 -14.17 0.60
CA ARG A 41 5.61 -14.55 0.70
C ARG A 41 5.83 -16.03 0.37
N LEU A 42 5.02 -16.92 0.94
CA LEU A 42 5.12 -18.35 0.67
C LEU A 42 4.92 -18.68 -0.81
N PHE A 43 3.95 -18.03 -1.47
CA PHE A 43 3.71 -18.21 -2.90
C PHE A 43 4.86 -17.68 -3.76
N LEU A 44 5.37 -16.49 -3.45
CA LEU A 44 6.51 -15.90 -4.15
C LEU A 44 7.76 -16.78 -4.00
N ASP A 45 8.06 -17.24 -2.78
CA ASP A 45 9.21 -18.11 -2.52
C ASP A 45 9.07 -19.44 -3.29
N ALA A 46 7.87 -20.02 -3.36
CA ALA A 46 7.63 -21.24 -4.12
C ALA A 46 7.77 -21.04 -5.64
N ALA A 47 7.29 -19.92 -6.18
CA ALA A 47 7.44 -19.59 -7.61
C ALA A 47 8.91 -19.36 -7.97
N LEU A 48 9.64 -18.61 -7.12
CA LEU A 48 11.08 -18.38 -7.27
C LEU A 48 11.88 -19.68 -7.23
N GLN A 49 11.55 -20.60 -6.32
CA GLN A 49 12.20 -21.92 -6.25
C GLN A 49 11.98 -22.78 -7.50
N ARG A 50 10.81 -22.68 -8.13
CA ARG A 50 10.52 -23.38 -9.40
C ARG A 50 11.09 -22.67 -10.63
N GLY A 51 11.49 -21.40 -10.51
CA GLY A 51 11.87 -20.57 -11.66
C GLY A 51 10.69 -20.25 -12.58
N GLU A 52 9.47 -20.29 -12.03
CA GLU A 52 8.22 -20.07 -12.77
C GLU A 52 7.60 -18.73 -12.36
N VAL A 53 6.72 -18.21 -13.22
CA VAL A 53 5.91 -17.04 -12.87
C VAL A 53 4.90 -17.40 -11.79
N LEU A 54 4.64 -16.47 -10.88
CA LEU A 54 3.54 -16.62 -9.93
C LEU A 54 2.20 -16.61 -10.68
N ASP A 55 1.31 -17.54 -10.34
CA ASP A 55 -0.05 -17.57 -10.85
C ASP A 55 -0.87 -16.32 -10.46
N HIS A 56 -2.07 -16.20 -11.04
CA HIS A 56 -2.99 -15.09 -10.73
C HIS A 56 -3.42 -15.11 -9.26
N VAL A 57 -3.28 -13.96 -8.58
CA VAL A 57 -3.71 -13.77 -7.19
C VAL A 57 -4.86 -12.76 -7.14
N LEU A 58 -5.95 -13.14 -6.48
CA LEU A 58 -7.09 -12.25 -6.21
C LEU A 58 -7.01 -11.72 -4.77
N PHE A 59 -6.94 -10.40 -4.63
CA PHE A 59 -7.11 -9.72 -3.34
C PHE A 59 -8.57 -9.31 -3.19
N TYR A 60 -9.19 -9.68 -2.07
CA TYR A 60 -10.56 -9.31 -1.75
C TYR A 60 -10.70 -8.91 -0.28
N GLY A 61 -11.56 -7.94 0.01
CA GLY A 61 -11.79 -7.46 1.37
C GLY A 61 -12.78 -6.29 1.45
N PRO A 62 -13.28 -5.96 2.65
CA PRO A 62 -14.04 -4.73 2.90
C PRO A 62 -13.25 -3.46 2.53
N PRO A 63 -13.94 -2.35 2.21
CA PRO A 63 -13.29 -1.10 1.84
C PRO A 63 -12.43 -0.55 3.01
N GLY A 64 -11.20 -0.16 2.71
CA GLY A 64 -10.26 0.40 3.69
C GLY A 64 -9.26 -0.60 4.29
N MET A 65 -9.20 -1.82 3.75
CA MET A 65 -8.12 -2.79 3.96
C MET A 65 -7.06 -2.73 2.87
#